data_AF-A0A9R0RFY8-F1
#
_entry.id   AF-A0A9R0RFY8-F1
#
_cell.length_a   1.000
_cell.length_b   1.000
_cell.length_c   1.000
_cell.angle_alpha   90.00
_cell.angle_beta   90.00
_cell.angle_gamma   90.00
#
_symmetry.space_group_name_H-M   'P 1'
#
loop_
_entity.id
_entity.type
_entity.pdbx_description
1 polymer ?
#
loop_
_entity_poly.entity_id
_entity_poly.type
_entity_poly.pdbx_seq_one_letter_code
_entity_poly.pdbx_strand_id
1 'polypeptide(L)'
;MYRAASGLGALKQHGADTQLLNIAVRSASTSVAQRSSGSFLGWLTGARSNALPPPDFALPGVTIPPPLADHVEPGKTKITTLSNGVKIASETSPGSACSVGVYVHCGSVYETPETLGATQLLKKLAFTTTRNRSQLRVVREIGAIGGSAKASANRELMSYSYGALKTYMPEMVEVLVDCVRNPALLDWEVKEEIMNLKAELAEASSNPETFLLDALHSSGYSGALANPLIASEASISRLNTDVLEEFLA
;
A
#
# COMPACT_ATOMS: atom_id res chain seq x y z
N MET A 1 -57.45 20.49 15.85
CA MET A 1 -56.52 21.61 16.09
C MET A 1 -55.18 20.98 16.44
N TYR A 2 -54.08 21.02 15.69
CA TYR A 2 -53.52 21.95 14.71
C TYR A 2 -52.91 21.21 13.50
N ARG A 3 -52.71 21.95 12.41
CA ARG A 3 -52.15 21.59 11.09
C ARG A 3 -50.62 21.67 11.04
N ALA A 4 -50.03 20.92 10.09
CA ALA A 4 -48.91 21.25 9.15
C ALA A 4 -47.94 20.04 9.05
N ALA A 5 -47.86 19.23 7.99
CA ALA A 5 -47.64 19.41 6.54
C ALA A 5 -46.16 19.61 6.12
N SER A 6 -45.84 18.99 4.97
CA SER A 6 -44.56 18.91 4.23
C SER A 6 -43.57 17.89 4.78
N GLY A 7 -42.96 16.99 4.01
CA GLY A 7 -42.85 16.86 2.56
C GLY A 7 -41.44 16.33 2.28
N LEU A 8 -41.27 15.00 2.22
CA LEU A 8 -40.00 14.38 1.86
C LEU A 8 -40.15 13.72 0.50
N GLY A 9 -39.64 14.44 -0.50
CA GLY A 9 -39.50 13.98 -1.87
C GLY A 9 -38.54 12.79 -1.97
N ALA A 10 -38.88 11.90 -2.88
CA ALA A 10 -38.02 10.82 -3.32
C ALA A 10 -36.75 11.37 -4.00
N LEU A 11 -35.59 10.83 -3.63
CA LEU A 11 -34.42 10.79 -4.50
C LEU A 11 -33.84 9.38 -4.51
N LYS A 12 -33.82 8.84 -5.73
CA LYS A 12 -33.30 7.55 -6.14
C LYS A 12 -31.97 7.83 -6.84
N GLN A 13 -30.85 7.40 -6.25
CA GLN A 13 -29.53 7.22 -6.89
C GLN A 13 -28.88 6.03 -6.15
N HIS A 14 -28.89 4.82 -6.70
CA HIS A 14 -27.83 4.21 -7.53
C HIS A 14 -26.44 4.28 -6.90
N GLY A 15 -25.85 3.10 -6.75
CA GLY A 15 -24.74 2.81 -5.86
C GLY A 15 -23.36 3.06 -6.45
N ALA A 16 -22.39 3.18 -5.55
CA ALA A 16 -20.99 2.83 -5.73
C ALA A 16 -20.31 2.84 -4.36
N ASP A 17 -19.69 1.71 -4.02
CA ASP A 17 -18.53 1.52 -3.15
C ASP A 17 -18.42 2.29 -1.82
N THR A 18 -18.93 1.66 -0.77
CA THR A 18 -18.39 1.78 0.58
C THR A 18 -17.88 0.42 1.06
N GLN A 19 -16.71 0.00 0.56
CA GLN A 19 -15.86 -0.96 1.26
C GLN A 19 -14.81 -0.19 2.06
N LEU A 20 -15.25 0.38 3.18
CA LEU A 20 -14.37 1.03 4.15
C LEU A 20 -13.74 -0.04 5.05
N LEU A 21 -12.45 -0.27 4.77
CA LEU A 21 -11.34 -0.56 5.70
C LEU A 21 -11.72 -0.94 7.15
N ASN A 22 -11.92 -2.23 7.39
CA ASN A 22 -11.68 -2.83 8.70
C ASN A 22 -10.18 -3.18 8.82
N ILE A 23 -9.36 -2.20 9.23
CA ILE A 23 -7.98 -2.48 9.67
C ILE A 23 -8.05 -2.92 11.13
N ALA A 24 -8.05 -4.23 11.37
CA ALA A 24 -7.90 -4.78 12.70
C ALA A 24 -6.46 -4.56 13.18
N VAL A 25 -6.26 -3.58 14.06
CA VAL A 25 -4.99 -3.37 14.77
C VAL A 25 -4.80 -4.53 15.75
N ARG A 26 -3.94 -5.50 15.41
CA ARG A 26 -3.45 -6.49 16.36
C ARG A 26 -2.23 -5.92 17.07
N SER A 27 -2.46 -5.13 18.11
CA SER A 27 -1.42 -4.85 19.11
C SER A 27 -1.30 -6.07 20.03
N ALA A 28 -0.33 -6.95 19.76
CA ALA A 28 0.02 -8.04 20.67
C ALA A 28 0.84 -7.47 21.84
N SER A 29 0.17 -7.06 22.91
CA SER A 29 0.83 -6.75 24.17
C SER A 29 1.21 -8.07 24.85
N THR A 30 2.47 -8.47 24.77
CA THR A 30 3.02 -9.59 25.56
C THR A 30 3.29 -9.13 26.99
N SER A 31 2.22 -8.88 27.76
CA SER A 31 2.38 -8.76 29.20
C SER A 31 2.70 -10.14 29.76
N VAL A 32 3.97 -10.38 30.08
CA VAL A 32 4.41 -11.48 30.92
C VAL A 32 3.60 -11.40 32.21
N ALA A 33 2.62 -12.29 32.37
CA ALA A 33 1.90 -12.45 33.63
C ALA A 33 2.95 -12.69 34.73
N GLN A 34 3.08 -11.75 35.67
CA GLN A 34 3.93 -11.93 36.83
C GLN A 34 3.50 -13.22 37.55
N ARG A 35 4.39 -14.20 37.61
CA ARG A 35 4.24 -15.38 38.46
C ARG A 35 4.19 -14.88 39.91
N SER A 36 3.01 -14.84 40.51
CA SER A 36 2.93 -14.82 41.97
C SER A 36 3.46 -16.15 42.49
N SER A 37 4.37 -16.11 43.46
CA SER A 37 4.84 -17.28 44.20
C SER A 37 3.65 -17.89 44.94
N GLY A 38 3.01 -18.90 44.35
CA GLY A 38 1.75 -19.44 44.84
C GLY A 38 1.91 -20.21 46.15
N SER A 39 1.11 -19.83 47.15
CA SER A 39 0.88 -20.61 48.36
C SER A 39 0.23 -21.96 48.02
N PHE A 40 0.69 -23.02 48.68
CA PHE A 40 0.32 -24.45 48.52
C PHE A 40 -1.20 -24.72 48.48
N LEU A 41 -2.02 -23.88 49.12
CA LEU A 41 -3.48 -24.07 49.22
C LEU A 41 -4.27 -23.71 47.95
N GLY A 42 -3.73 -22.91 47.02
CA GLY A 42 -4.45 -22.49 45.81
C GLY A 42 -4.63 -23.59 44.75
N TRP A 43 -3.81 -24.66 44.81
CA TRP A 43 -3.98 -25.85 43.99
C TRP A 43 -5.20 -26.67 44.44
N LEU A 44 -5.46 -26.74 45.75
CA LEU A 44 -6.44 -27.64 46.35
C LEU A 44 -7.90 -27.18 46.12
N THR A 45 -8.13 -25.92 45.80
CA THR A 45 -9.49 -25.35 45.62
C THR A 45 -9.85 -25.05 44.15
N GLY A 46 -9.04 -25.48 43.18
CA GLY A 46 -9.37 -25.30 41.76
C GLY A 46 -9.31 -23.85 41.26
N ALA A 47 -8.81 -22.91 42.06
CA ALA A 47 -8.61 -21.51 41.68
C ALA A 47 -7.35 -21.35 40.81
N ARG A 48 -7.37 -21.97 39.62
CA ARG A 48 -6.45 -21.67 38.51
C ARG A 48 -7.27 -21.28 37.29
N SER A 49 -8.02 -20.18 37.39
CA SER A 49 -8.62 -19.60 36.19
C SER A 49 -7.63 -18.61 35.58
N ASN A 50 -6.97 -19.01 34.49
CA ASN A 50 -6.46 -18.08 33.48
C ASN A 50 -7.63 -17.47 32.67
N ALA A 51 -8.80 -17.33 33.29
CA ALA A 51 -9.99 -16.84 32.61
C ALA A 51 -9.80 -15.35 32.35
N LEU A 52 -9.73 -14.99 31.08
CA LEU A 52 -9.82 -13.60 30.69
C LEU A 52 -11.19 -13.06 31.14
N PRO A 53 -11.25 -11.82 31.65
CA PRO A 53 -12.54 -11.21 31.91
C PRO A 53 -13.35 -11.14 30.61
N PRO A 54 -14.69 -11.16 30.68
CA PRO A 54 -15.53 -10.89 29.53
C PRO A 54 -15.15 -9.54 28.86
N PRO A 55 -15.37 -9.37 27.55
CA PRO A 55 -14.93 -8.18 26.81
C PRO A 55 -15.52 -6.86 27.32
N ASP A 56 -16.60 -6.91 28.09
CA ASP A 56 -17.24 -5.75 28.71
C ASP A 56 -16.43 -5.17 29.89
N PHE A 57 -15.45 -5.91 30.42
CA PHE A 57 -14.64 -5.50 31.55
C PHE A 57 -13.20 -5.19 31.11
N ALA A 58 -12.63 -4.13 31.69
CA ALA A 58 -11.24 -3.76 31.42
C ALA A 58 -10.29 -4.89 31.81
N LEU A 59 -9.30 -5.13 30.94
CA LEU A 59 -8.25 -6.12 31.20
C LEU A 59 -7.37 -5.64 32.36
N PRO A 60 -7.25 -6.43 33.45
CA PRO A 60 -6.44 -6.04 34.60
C PRO A 60 -4.96 -5.98 34.21
N GLY A 61 -4.26 -4.96 34.69
CA GLY A 61 -2.82 -4.78 34.46
C GLY A 61 -2.43 -4.13 33.13
N VAL A 62 -3.39 -3.66 32.32
CA VAL A 62 -3.10 -2.88 31.10
C VAL A 62 -2.95 -1.39 31.44
N THR A 63 -1.80 -0.81 31.11
CA THR A 63 -1.57 0.63 31.20
C THR A 63 -2.04 1.32 29.92
N ILE A 64 -3.00 2.23 30.04
CA ILE A 64 -3.53 3.01 28.92
C ILE A 64 -2.77 4.34 28.88
N PRO A 65 -2.15 4.72 27.75
CA PRO A 65 -1.49 6.02 27.64
C PRO A 65 -2.52 7.15 27.75
N PRO A 66 -2.11 8.33 28.26
CA PRO A 66 -3.01 9.47 28.33
C PRO A 66 -3.51 9.83 26.92
N PRO A 67 -4.79 10.23 26.77
CA PRO A 67 -5.33 10.62 25.48
C PRO A 67 -4.65 11.91 24.99
N LEU A 68 -4.70 12.12 23.67
CA LEU A 68 -4.36 13.40 23.08
C LEU A 68 -5.39 14.46 23.51
N ALA A 69 -5.03 15.74 23.38
CA ALA A 69 -5.97 16.84 23.57
C ALA A 69 -7.11 16.77 22.53
N ASP A 70 -8.28 17.28 22.88
CA ASP A 70 -9.47 17.30 22.00
C ASP A 70 -9.19 17.99 20.66
N HIS A 71 -8.34 19.01 20.67
CA HIS A 71 -7.83 19.67 19.46
C HIS A 71 -6.31 19.48 19.37
N VAL A 72 -5.89 18.79 18.31
CA VAL A 72 -4.49 18.66 17.92
C VAL A 72 -4.29 19.43 16.64
N GLU A 73 -3.44 20.46 16.68
CA GLU A 73 -3.07 21.23 15.49
C GLU A 73 -2.50 20.32 14.40
N PRO A 74 -2.90 20.49 13.12
CA PRO A 74 -2.34 19.71 12.04
C PRO A 74 -0.83 19.94 11.93
N GLY A 75 -0.08 18.87 11.67
CA GLY A 75 1.36 18.96 11.48
C GLY A 75 1.69 19.86 10.28
N LYS A 76 2.68 20.75 10.42
CA LYS A 76 3.18 21.53 9.29
C LYS A 76 4.03 20.62 8.40
N THR A 77 3.76 20.61 7.09
CA THR A 77 4.59 19.89 6.12
C THR A 77 5.98 20.52 6.04
N LYS A 78 7.01 19.72 6.31
CA LYS A 78 8.41 20.13 6.22
C LYS A 78 9.02 19.51 4.97
N ILE A 79 9.59 20.34 4.11
CA ILE A 79 10.24 19.90 2.87
C ILE A 79 11.73 20.20 2.99
N THR A 80 12.54 19.16 2.79
CA THR A 80 14.00 19.25 2.74
C THR A 80 14.47 18.76 1.39
N THR A 81 15.39 19.49 0.75
CA THR A 81 16.01 19.06 -0.51
C THR A 81 17.43 18.65 -0.21
N LEU A 82 17.76 17.40 -0.51
CA LEU A 82 19.10 16.86 -0.36
C LEU A 82 20.05 17.44 -1.42
N SER A 83 21.36 17.35 -1.19
CA SER A 83 22.38 17.86 -2.12
C SER A 83 22.34 17.19 -3.50
N ASN A 84 21.80 15.97 -3.59
CA ASN A 84 21.58 15.24 -4.85
C ASN A 84 20.26 15.59 -5.54
N GLY A 85 19.50 16.58 -5.04
CA GLY A 85 18.24 17.05 -5.63
C GLY A 85 16.99 16.28 -5.19
N VAL A 86 17.13 15.19 -4.43
CA VAL A 86 15.98 14.43 -3.90
C VAL A 86 15.25 15.28 -2.85
N LYS A 87 13.92 15.34 -2.96
CA LYS A 87 13.05 16.05 -2.01
C LYS A 87 12.45 15.07 -1.01
N ILE A 88 12.59 15.38 0.27
CA ILE A 88 11.96 14.65 1.37
C ILE A 88 10.94 15.57 2.02
N ALA A 89 9.66 15.18 1.94
CA ALA A 89 8.56 15.86 2.61
C ALA A 89 8.05 14.99 3.78
N SER A 90 7.82 15.59 4.93
CA SER A 90 7.22 14.90 6.08
C SER A 90 6.20 15.77 6.80
N GLU A 91 5.19 15.11 7.37
CA GLU A 91 4.12 15.73 8.13
C GLU A 91 3.77 14.85 9.34
N THR A 92 3.51 15.47 10.49
CA THR A 92 3.14 14.74 11.71
C THR A 92 1.62 14.63 11.81
N SER A 93 1.12 13.39 11.80
CA SER A 93 -0.29 13.08 12.07
C SER A 93 -0.49 12.64 13.53
N PRO A 94 -1.70 12.73 14.12
CA PRO A 94 -1.97 12.24 15.47
C PRO A 94 -2.16 10.71 15.55
N GLY A 95 -2.51 10.04 14.45
CA GLY A 95 -2.80 8.59 14.43
C GLY A 95 -1.59 7.70 14.75
N SER A 96 -1.79 6.44 15.12
CA SER A 96 -0.70 5.50 15.40
C SER A 96 -0.05 4.90 14.14
N ALA A 97 -0.73 4.99 13.00
CA ALA A 97 -0.23 4.56 11.69
C ALA A 97 0.57 5.67 11.00
N CYS A 98 1.49 5.26 10.13
CA CYS A 98 2.19 6.12 9.20
C CYS A 98 2.17 5.50 7.80
N SER A 99 2.30 6.37 6.80
CA SER A 99 2.47 5.98 5.41
C SER A 99 3.71 6.68 4.86
N VAL A 100 4.56 5.93 4.18
CA VAL A 100 5.77 6.42 3.51
C VAL A 100 5.60 6.14 2.03
N GLY A 101 5.97 7.10 1.18
CA GLY A 101 5.86 6.97 -0.26
C GLY A 101 7.09 7.50 -0.99
N VAL A 102 7.47 6.83 -2.06
CA VAL A 102 8.43 7.30 -3.05
C VAL A 102 7.66 7.58 -4.34
N TYR A 103 7.82 8.81 -4.84
CA TYR A 103 7.15 9.29 -6.04
C TYR A 103 8.23 9.60 -7.07
N VAL A 104 8.17 8.90 -8.21
CA VAL A 104 9.12 9.03 -9.30
C VAL A 104 8.41 9.65 -10.47
N HIS A 105 9.00 10.70 -11.04
CA HIS A 105 8.49 11.38 -12.24
C HIS A 105 8.78 10.54 -13.49
N CYS A 106 8.08 9.41 -13.58
CA CYS A 106 8.18 8.39 -14.60
C CYS A 106 6.79 7.81 -14.84
N GLY A 107 6.52 7.30 -16.02
CA GLY A 107 5.19 6.84 -16.44
C GLY A 107 5.14 6.51 -17.92
N SER A 108 3.96 6.17 -18.46
CA SER A 108 3.83 5.81 -19.88
C SER A 108 4.22 6.92 -20.86
N VAL A 109 4.22 8.19 -20.43
CA VAL A 109 4.71 9.34 -21.23
C VAL A 109 6.21 9.25 -21.48
N TYR A 110 6.95 8.59 -20.60
CA TYR A 110 8.40 8.41 -20.72
C TYR A 110 8.77 7.16 -21.51
N GLU A 111 7.79 6.37 -21.94
CA GLU A 111 8.04 5.17 -22.74
C GLU A 111 8.35 5.52 -24.20
N THR A 112 9.33 4.82 -24.75
CA THR A 112 9.62 4.81 -26.17
C THR A 112 8.81 3.70 -26.86
N PRO A 113 8.70 3.69 -28.20
CA PRO A 113 8.03 2.60 -28.92
C PRO A 113 8.57 1.20 -28.60
N GLU A 114 9.83 1.12 -28.17
CA GLU A 114 10.51 -0.13 -27.80
C GLU A 114 10.20 -0.54 -26.35
N THR A 115 10.05 0.42 -25.44
CA THR A 115 9.76 0.18 -24.01
C THR A 115 8.27 0.26 -23.65
N LEU A 116 7.36 0.26 -24.63
CA LEU A 116 5.91 0.36 -24.37
C LEU A 116 5.44 -0.74 -23.41
N GLY A 117 4.84 -0.33 -22.29
CA GLY A 117 4.39 -1.21 -21.22
C GLY A 117 5.40 -1.48 -20.11
N ALA A 118 6.63 -0.92 -20.19
CA ALA A 118 7.63 -1.04 -19.14
C ALA A 118 7.12 -0.51 -17.79
N THR A 119 6.38 0.60 -17.78
CA THR A 119 5.82 1.18 -16.55
C THR A 119 4.83 0.23 -15.88
N GLN A 120 3.98 -0.43 -16.67
CA GLN A 120 2.99 -1.38 -16.17
C GLN A 120 3.66 -2.65 -15.60
N LEU A 121 4.75 -3.11 -16.21
CA LEU A 121 5.53 -4.25 -15.73
C LEU A 121 6.35 -3.90 -14.48
N LEU A 122 6.99 -2.73 -14.43
CA LEU A 122 7.69 -2.25 -13.24
C LEU A 122 6.76 -2.08 -12.03
N LYS A 123 5.49 -1.71 -12.25
CA LYS A 123 4.46 -1.71 -11.20
C LYS A 123 4.29 -3.10 -10.57
N LYS A 124 4.31 -4.16 -11.37
CA LYS A 124 4.18 -5.55 -10.89
C LYS A 124 5.43 -6.01 -10.15
N LEU A 125 6.59 -5.62 -10.65
CA LEU A 125 7.91 -5.95 -10.09
C LEU A 125 8.31 -5.07 -8.88
N ALA A 126 7.44 -4.16 -8.43
CA ALA A 126 7.75 -3.16 -7.42
C ALA A 126 8.26 -3.71 -6.07
N PHE A 127 7.74 -4.86 -5.63
CA PHE A 127 8.10 -5.48 -4.35
C PHE A 127 8.56 -6.93 -4.54
N THR A 128 9.32 -7.18 -5.61
CA THR A 128 9.94 -8.48 -5.89
C THR A 128 11.39 -8.52 -5.42
N THR A 129 12.22 -9.42 -5.97
CA THR A 129 13.61 -9.59 -5.53
C THR A 129 14.44 -8.35 -5.82
N THR A 130 15.15 -7.90 -4.78
CA THR A 130 16.16 -6.83 -4.85
C THR A 130 17.56 -7.43 -4.83
N ARG A 131 18.58 -6.62 -5.07
CA ARG A 131 19.99 -7.06 -4.93
C ARG A 131 20.34 -7.51 -3.50
N ASN A 132 19.59 -7.05 -2.49
CA ASN A 132 19.86 -7.30 -1.08
C ASN A 132 18.87 -8.28 -0.42
N ARG A 133 17.69 -8.48 -1.01
CA ARG A 133 16.58 -9.25 -0.44
C ARG A 133 15.91 -10.09 -1.52
N SER A 134 15.63 -11.37 -1.21
CA SER A 134 14.73 -12.17 -2.05
C SER A 134 13.28 -11.69 -1.91
N GLN A 135 12.45 -11.92 -2.93
CA GLN A 135 11.01 -11.62 -2.90
C GLN A 135 10.33 -12.19 -1.64
N LEU A 136 10.63 -13.44 -1.28
CA LEU A 136 10.10 -14.06 -0.06
C LEU A 136 10.49 -13.30 1.20
N ARG A 137 11.72 -12.77 1.27
CA ARG A 137 12.18 -11.95 2.38
C ARG A 137 11.42 -10.62 2.44
N VAL A 138 11.26 -9.93 1.31
CA VAL A 138 10.49 -8.68 1.22
C VAL A 138 9.05 -8.89 1.72
N VAL A 139 8.36 -9.91 1.22
CA VAL A 139 6.98 -10.22 1.64
C VAL A 139 6.90 -10.58 3.13
N ARG A 140 7.87 -11.33 3.66
CA ARG A 140 7.92 -11.66 5.09
C ARG A 140 8.20 -10.45 5.97
N GLU A 141 9.12 -9.57 5.58
CA GLU A 141 9.40 -8.32 6.31
C GLU A 141 8.14 -7.44 6.36
N ILE A 142 7.43 -7.31 5.23
CA ILE A 142 6.17 -6.56 5.16
C ILE A 142 5.10 -7.17 6.06
N GLY A 143 4.91 -8.48 5.98
CA GLY A 143 3.91 -9.20 6.77
C GLY A 143 4.22 -9.24 8.27
N ALA A 144 5.50 -9.32 8.65
CA ALA A 144 5.93 -9.41 10.05
C ALA A 144 5.55 -8.16 10.86
N ILE A 145 5.62 -6.98 10.24
CA ILE A 145 5.22 -5.73 10.88
C ILE A 145 3.72 -5.40 10.69
N GLY A 146 2.98 -6.27 9.99
CA GLY A 146 1.57 -6.04 9.66
C GLY A 146 1.34 -4.88 8.70
N GLY A 147 2.34 -4.57 7.86
CA GLY A 147 2.26 -3.45 6.93
C GLY A 147 1.62 -3.82 5.59
N SER A 148 1.28 -2.80 4.79
CA SER A 148 0.74 -2.94 3.44
C SER A 148 1.51 -2.07 2.48
N ALA A 149 2.12 -2.70 1.47
CA ALA A 149 2.87 -2.02 0.42
C ALA A 149 2.11 -2.09 -0.90
N LYS A 150 2.11 -1.00 -1.67
CA LYS A 150 1.38 -0.86 -2.94
C LYS A 150 2.16 0.00 -3.91
N ALA A 151 2.14 -0.37 -5.18
CA ALA A 151 2.68 0.42 -6.27
C ALA A 151 1.57 0.83 -7.23
N SER A 152 1.68 2.04 -7.78
CA SER A 152 0.81 2.53 -8.84
C SER A 152 1.64 3.15 -9.96
N ALA A 153 1.14 3.01 -11.18
CA ALA A 153 1.74 3.55 -12.38
C ALA A 153 0.67 4.38 -13.09
N ASN A 154 0.98 5.65 -13.34
CA ASN A 154 0.20 6.56 -14.15
C ASN A 154 1.00 6.97 -15.39
N ARG A 155 0.43 7.88 -16.19
CA ARG A 155 1.09 8.42 -17.39
C ARG A 155 2.35 9.24 -17.07
N GLU A 156 2.32 9.99 -15.97
CA GLU A 156 3.38 10.96 -15.62
C GLU A 156 4.11 10.62 -14.30
N LEU A 157 3.52 9.75 -13.48
CA LEU A 157 3.98 9.47 -12.12
C LEU A 157 3.87 7.99 -11.78
N MET A 158 4.95 7.44 -11.24
CA MET A 158 4.95 6.16 -10.53
C MET A 158 5.03 6.43 -9.04
N SER A 159 4.23 5.71 -8.26
CA SER A 159 4.28 5.81 -6.80
C SER A 159 4.41 4.46 -6.14
N TYR A 160 5.28 4.39 -5.15
CA TYR A 160 5.51 3.24 -4.31
C TYR A 160 5.20 3.66 -2.89
N SER A 161 4.20 3.03 -2.28
CA SER A 161 3.69 3.40 -0.97
C SER A 161 3.76 2.22 -0.02
N TYR A 162 4.04 2.50 1.24
CA TYR A 162 4.11 1.52 2.31
C TYR A 162 3.49 2.11 3.57
N GLY A 163 2.46 1.45 4.13
CA GLY A 163 1.81 1.82 5.38
C GLY A 163 1.98 0.77 6.47
N ALA A 164 2.31 1.21 7.69
CA ALA A 164 2.36 0.38 8.90
C ALA A 164 2.25 1.26 10.17
N LEU A 165 2.47 0.68 11.35
CA LEU A 165 2.55 1.44 12.61
C LEU A 165 3.79 2.34 12.64
N LYS A 166 3.67 3.52 13.25
CA LYS A 166 4.74 4.52 13.38
C LYS A 166 6.06 3.99 13.95
N THR A 167 5.98 2.98 14.81
CA THR A 167 7.14 2.35 15.43
C THR A 167 8.12 1.76 14.41
N TYR A 168 7.60 1.29 13.26
CA TYR A 168 8.39 0.60 12.22
C TYR A 168 8.76 1.52 11.05
N MET A 169 8.68 2.84 11.23
CA MET A 169 8.99 3.81 10.19
C MET A 169 10.41 3.64 9.61
N PRO A 170 11.48 3.39 10.40
CA PRO A 170 12.81 3.14 9.85
C PRO A 170 12.86 1.94 8.90
N GLU A 171 12.26 0.82 9.29
CA GLU A 171 12.19 -0.41 8.51
C GLU A 171 11.38 -0.21 7.22
N MET A 172 10.28 0.55 7.29
CA MET A 172 9.47 0.87 6.12
C MET A 172 10.27 1.65 5.08
N VAL A 173 11.01 2.68 5.50
CA VAL A 173 11.84 3.49 4.61
C VAL A 173 12.94 2.64 4.00
N GLU A 174 13.59 1.78 4.79
CA GLU A 174 14.68 0.92 4.32
C GLU A 174 14.21 -0.05 3.22
N VAL A 175 13.11 -0.78 3.47
CA VAL A 175 12.55 -1.73 2.50
C VAL A 175 12.11 -1.00 1.24
N LEU A 176 11.40 0.13 1.38
CA LEU A 176 10.89 0.90 0.25
C LEU A 176 12.02 1.44 -0.64
N VAL A 177 13.07 2.00 -0.04
CA VAL A 177 14.23 2.51 -0.78
C VAL A 177 15.00 1.37 -1.46
N ASP A 178 15.15 0.22 -0.82
CA ASP A 178 15.84 -0.93 -1.42
C ASP A 178 15.07 -1.48 -2.63
N CYS A 179 13.75 -1.63 -2.52
CA CYS A 179 12.89 -2.09 -3.61
C CYS A 179 12.92 -1.14 -4.82
N VAL A 180 12.89 0.18 -4.59
CA VAL A 180 12.88 1.16 -5.68
C VAL A 180 14.27 1.33 -6.32
N ARG A 181 15.34 1.35 -5.52
CA ARG A 181 16.69 1.68 -6.00
C ARG A 181 17.47 0.48 -6.52
N ASN A 182 17.26 -0.71 -5.94
CA ASN A 182 18.07 -1.90 -6.21
C ASN A 182 17.25 -3.10 -6.70
N PRO A 183 16.32 -2.96 -7.68
CA PRO A 183 15.64 -4.12 -8.24
C PRO A 183 16.66 -5.05 -8.92
N ALA A 184 16.48 -6.37 -8.76
CA ALA A 184 17.36 -7.35 -9.39
C ALA A 184 16.85 -7.84 -10.77
N LEU A 185 15.57 -7.61 -11.08
CA LEU A 185 14.91 -7.95 -12.35
C LEU A 185 15.29 -9.35 -12.89
N LEU A 186 15.05 -10.40 -12.09
CA LEU A 186 15.40 -11.75 -12.51
C LEU A 186 14.53 -12.22 -13.68
N ASP A 187 15.13 -12.77 -14.74
CA ASP A 187 14.43 -13.19 -15.97
C ASP A 187 13.20 -14.07 -15.73
N TRP A 188 13.25 -14.94 -14.73
CA TRP A 188 12.15 -15.84 -14.41
C TRP A 188 10.99 -15.10 -13.70
N GLU A 189 11.29 -14.13 -12.83
CA GLU A 189 10.27 -13.26 -12.20
C GLU A 189 9.62 -12.36 -13.26
N VAL A 190 10.43 -11.80 -14.16
CA VAL A 190 9.95 -10.97 -15.27
C VAL A 190 9.01 -11.78 -16.18
N LYS A 191 9.39 -13.00 -16.56
CA LYS A 191 8.54 -13.89 -17.37
C LYS A 191 7.24 -14.26 -16.67
N GLU A 192 7.28 -14.52 -15.37
CA GLU A 192 6.08 -14.79 -14.57
C GLU A 192 5.14 -13.59 -14.56
N GLU A 193 5.65 -12.38 -14.30
CA GLU A 193 4.82 -11.17 -14.30
C GLU A 193 4.31 -10.78 -15.69
N ILE A 194 5.05 -11.09 -16.76
CA ILE A 194 4.54 -10.95 -18.14
C ILE A 194 3.33 -11.87 -18.36
N MET A 195 3.36 -13.10 -17.86
CA MET A 195 2.21 -14.01 -17.95
C MET A 195 1.02 -13.49 -17.14
N ASN A 196 1.26 -12.97 -15.93
CA ASN A 196 0.24 -12.34 -15.11
C ASN A 196 -0.38 -11.10 -15.79
N LEU A 197 0.43 -10.28 -16.46
CA LEU A 197 -0.04 -9.13 -17.23
C LEU A 197 -0.91 -9.52 -18.43
N LYS A 198 -0.57 -10.61 -19.13
CA LYS A 198 -1.41 -11.13 -20.22
C LYS A 198 -2.78 -11.58 -19.70
N ALA A 199 -2.82 -12.23 -18.54
CA ALA A 199 -4.07 -12.61 -17.89
C ALA A 199 -4.88 -11.37 -17.47
N GLU A 200 -4.24 -10.38 -16.84
CA GLU A 200 -4.89 -9.11 -16.46
C GLU A 200 -5.44 -8.36 -17.68
N LEU A 201 -4.72 -8.36 -18.80
CA LEU A 201 -5.20 -7.75 -20.05
C LEU A 201 -6.44 -8.46 -20.60
N ALA A 202 -6.45 -9.81 -20.56
CA ALA A 202 -7.59 -10.61 -20.97
C ALA A 202 -8.82 -10.34 -20.08
N GLU A 203 -8.63 -10.25 -18.77
CA GLU A 203 -9.70 -9.87 -17.83
C GLU A 203 -10.17 -8.43 -18.05
N ALA A 204 -9.25 -7.49 -18.21
CA ALA A 204 -9.55 -6.10 -18.49
C ALA A 204 -10.40 -5.96 -19.75
N SER A 205 -10.11 -6.74 -20.81
CA SER A 205 -10.86 -6.77 -22.09
C SER A 205 -12.37 -6.99 -21.93
N SER A 206 -12.80 -7.63 -20.83
CA SER A 206 -14.22 -7.85 -20.51
C SER A 206 -14.93 -6.63 -19.93
N ASN A 207 -14.17 -5.64 -19.43
CA ASN A 207 -14.69 -4.39 -18.88
C ASN A 207 -14.33 -3.20 -19.78
N PRO A 208 -15.28 -2.73 -20.62
CA PRO A 208 -15.02 -1.65 -21.57
C PRO A 208 -14.67 -0.31 -20.89
N GLU A 209 -15.14 -0.06 -19.67
CA GLU A 209 -14.86 1.18 -18.94
C GLU A 209 -13.35 1.37 -18.70
N THR A 210 -12.62 0.27 -18.52
CA THR A 210 -11.16 0.25 -18.30
C THR A 210 -10.40 0.87 -19.48
N PHE A 211 -10.89 0.71 -20.72
CA PHE A 211 -10.21 1.19 -21.92
C PHE A 211 -10.73 2.52 -22.42
N LEU A 212 -11.94 2.95 -22.03
CA LEU A 212 -12.53 4.20 -22.54
C LEU A 212 -11.59 5.39 -22.35
N LEU A 213 -11.00 5.52 -21.16
CA LEU A 213 -10.06 6.61 -20.88
C LEU A 213 -8.76 6.49 -21.69
N ASP A 214 -8.27 5.27 -21.94
CA ASP A 214 -7.05 5.07 -22.73
C ASP A 214 -7.30 5.36 -24.22
N ALA A 215 -8.45 4.94 -24.76
CA ALA A 215 -8.88 5.25 -26.12
C ALA A 215 -9.10 6.76 -26.33
N LEU A 216 -9.67 7.45 -25.35
CA LEU A 216 -9.79 8.91 -25.38
C LEU A 216 -8.43 9.60 -25.42
N HIS A 217 -7.45 9.14 -24.63
CA HIS A 217 -6.10 9.70 -24.67
C HIS A 217 -5.40 9.43 -26.00
N SER A 218 -5.48 8.19 -26.50
CA SER A 218 -4.85 7.78 -27.75
C SER A 218 -5.43 8.50 -28.98
N SER A 219 -6.73 8.79 -28.98
CA SER A 219 -7.40 9.52 -30.08
C SER A 219 -7.32 11.04 -29.95
N GLY A 220 -7.30 11.57 -28.73
CA GLY A 220 -7.33 13.00 -28.44
C GLY A 220 -5.94 13.67 -28.39
N TYR A 221 -4.89 12.92 -28.09
CA TYR A 221 -3.52 13.41 -28.03
C TYR A 221 -2.65 12.84 -29.14
N SER A 222 -1.52 13.51 -29.39
CA SER A 222 -0.44 13.02 -30.24
C SER A 222 0.87 13.03 -29.45
N GLY A 223 1.80 12.14 -29.80
CA GLY A 223 3.08 12.01 -29.09
C GLY A 223 2.95 11.26 -27.77
N ALA A 224 3.76 11.64 -26.78
CA ALA A 224 3.96 10.87 -25.55
C ALA A 224 2.71 10.65 -24.68
N LEU A 225 1.79 11.62 -24.64
CA LEU A 225 0.51 11.47 -23.91
C LEU A 225 -0.49 10.52 -24.58
N ALA A 226 -0.26 10.20 -25.85
CA ALA A 226 -1.06 9.21 -26.58
C ALA A 226 -0.60 7.77 -26.29
N ASN A 227 0.54 7.59 -25.61
CA ASN A 227 1.01 6.27 -25.21
C ASN A 227 -0.02 5.61 -24.28
N PRO A 228 -0.37 4.34 -24.53
CA PRO A 228 -1.36 3.65 -23.74
C PRO A 228 -0.85 3.42 -22.33
N LEU A 229 -1.74 3.55 -21.34
CA LEU A 229 -1.42 3.15 -19.96
C LEU A 229 -1.51 1.63 -19.79
N ILE A 230 -2.36 0.99 -20.60
CA ILE A 230 -2.53 -0.47 -20.62
C ILE A 230 -1.79 -1.00 -21.84
N ALA A 231 -0.71 -1.74 -21.61
CA ALA A 231 0.12 -2.29 -22.66
C ALA A 231 -0.68 -3.25 -23.55
N SER A 232 -0.52 -3.12 -24.87
CA SER A 232 -1.09 -4.07 -25.82
C SER A 232 -0.39 -5.42 -25.73
N GLU A 233 -1.06 -6.50 -26.14
CA GLU A 233 -0.49 -7.85 -26.12
C GLU A 233 0.83 -7.95 -26.91
N ALA A 234 0.91 -7.23 -28.04
CA ALA A 234 2.13 -7.13 -28.84
C ALA A 234 3.28 -6.47 -28.07
N SER A 235 2.98 -5.45 -27.25
CA SER A 235 3.98 -4.74 -26.46
C SER A 235 4.42 -5.58 -25.26
N ILE A 236 3.48 -6.19 -24.54
CA ILE A 236 3.76 -7.12 -23.43
C ILE A 236 4.66 -8.27 -23.89
N SER A 237 4.46 -8.80 -25.10
CA SER A 237 5.26 -9.90 -25.64
C SER A 237 6.68 -9.51 -26.06
N ARG A 238 6.98 -8.21 -26.19
CA ARG A 238 8.34 -7.72 -26.47
C ARG A 238 9.12 -7.40 -25.20
N LEU A 239 8.45 -7.19 -24.07
CA LEU A 239 9.10 -6.85 -22.81
C LEU A 239 10.02 -7.99 -22.35
N ASN A 240 11.20 -7.62 -21.89
CA ASN A 240 12.19 -8.51 -21.29
C ASN A 240 13.02 -7.72 -20.28
N THR A 241 13.95 -8.40 -19.60
CA THR A 241 14.83 -7.80 -18.60
C THR A 241 15.67 -6.66 -19.19
N ASP A 242 16.25 -6.84 -20.37
CA ASP A 242 17.11 -5.84 -21.02
C ASP A 242 16.36 -4.52 -21.27
N VAL A 243 15.13 -4.59 -21.76
CA VAL A 243 14.25 -3.43 -22.00
C VAL A 243 13.91 -2.70 -20.69
N LEU A 244 13.71 -3.45 -19.60
CA LEU A 244 13.45 -2.85 -18.29
C LEU A 244 14.70 -2.18 -17.70
N GLU A 245 15.87 -2.80 -17.86
CA GLU A 245 17.14 -2.22 -17.42
C GLU A 245 17.46 -0.94 -18.20
N GLU A 246 17.22 -0.93 -19.52
CA GLU A 246 17.36 0.28 -20.35
C GLU A 246 16.40 1.38 -19.91
N PHE A 247 15.15 1.05 -19.59
CA PHE A 247 14.17 2.03 -19.12
C PHE A 247 14.49 2.61 -17.73
N LEU A 248 15.22 1.86 -16.89
CA LEU A 248 15.65 2.31 -15.57
C LEU A 248 16.97 3.09 -15.57
N ALA A 249 17.76 3.02 -16.65
CA ALA A 249 19.09 3.63 -16.77
C ALA A 249 19.03 5.16 -16.94
#